data_AF-U1N8T0-F1
#
_entry.id   AF-U1N8T0-F1
#
_cell.length_a   1.000
_cell.length_b   1.000
_cell.length_c   1.000
_cell.angle_alpha   90.00
_cell.angle_beta   90.00
_cell.angle_gamma   90.00
#
_symmetry.space_group_name_H-M   'P 1'
#
loop_
_entity.id
_entity.type
_entity.pdbx_description
1 polymer ?
#
loop_
_entity_poly.entity_id
_entity_poly.type
_entity_poly.pdbx_seq_one_letter_code
_entity_poly.pdbx_strand_id
1 'polypeptide(L)'
;MAEAPPDFLEGVRAFQNHDTWQASRTRFLHAWLAGSDNAAVKRHIRDEMGGFGFDVWARAGRVIETAYRAWGSPMERMLRLAEPRPVRHVFNGAAGSEDELLHERFHQEHPWFTYRRLDGKTHFPALELPEQVAGELHGLLAAPEPRPENQMRARTGRC
;
A
#
# COMPACT_ATOMS: atom_id res chain seq x y z
N MET A 1 -2.31 -14.88 -3.84
CA MET A 1 -2.47 -13.51 -3.32
C MET A 1 -1.53 -13.36 -2.13
N ALA A 2 -0.87 -12.22 -1.95
CA ALA A 2 0.18 -12.11 -0.93
C ALA A 2 -0.41 -11.74 0.43
N GLU A 3 -0.21 -12.63 1.41
CA GLU A 3 -0.41 -12.34 2.82
C GLU A 3 0.63 -11.32 3.30
N ALA A 4 0.35 -10.66 4.42
CA ALA A 4 1.35 -9.79 5.05
C ALA A 4 2.60 -10.59 5.46
N PRO A 5 3.81 -10.07 5.25
CA PRO A 5 5.02 -10.68 5.78
C PRO A 5 4.92 -10.88 7.31
N PRO A 6 5.31 -12.05 7.85
CA PRO A 6 5.23 -12.32 9.29
C PRO A 6 5.92 -11.25 10.15
N ASP A 7 7.13 -10.84 9.76
CA ASP A 7 7.90 -9.77 10.41
C ASP A 7 7.17 -8.43 10.47
N PHE A 8 6.41 -8.11 9.43
CA PHE A 8 5.59 -6.90 9.40
C PHE A 8 4.47 -6.99 10.46
N LEU A 9 3.74 -8.12 10.50
CA LEU A 9 2.66 -8.31 11.48
C LEU A 9 3.18 -8.37 12.92
N GLU A 10 4.36 -8.96 13.15
CA GLU A 10 5.01 -8.94 14.47
C GLU A 10 5.30 -7.51 14.91
N GLY A 11 5.88 -6.70 14.03
CA GLY A 11 6.14 -5.28 14.32
C GLY A 11 4.86 -4.49 14.60
N VAL A 12 3.79 -4.73 13.82
CA VAL A 12 2.46 -4.12 14.01
C VAL A 12 1.86 -4.51 15.38
N ARG A 13 2.04 -5.76 15.83
CA ARG A 13 1.63 -6.20 17.17
C ARG A 13 2.46 -5.52 18.27
N ALA A 14 3.75 -5.35 18.05
CA ALA A 14 4.63 -4.70 19.01
C ALA A 14 4.28 -3.21 19.24
N PHE A 15 3.64 -2.52 18.28
CA PHE A 15 3.10 -1.18 18.53
C PHE A 15 2.08 -1.13 19.68
N GLN A 16 1.41 -2.24 19.96
CA GLN A 16 0.31 -2.31 20.92
C GLN A 16 0.78 -2.53 22.36
N ASN A 17 2.07 -2.79 22.58
CA ASN A 17 2.64 -3.06 23.90
C ASN A 17 3.47 -1.85 24.38
N HIS A 18 3.21 -1.42 25.62
CA HIS A 18 3.88 -0.29 26.27
C HIS A 18 5.41 -0.42 26.33
N ASP A 19 5.93 -1.64 26.41
CA ASP A 19 7.37 -1.90 26.56
C ASP A 19 8.10 -1.96 25.22
N THR A 20 7.40 -2.27 24.12
CA THR A 20 8.03 -2.54 22.82
C THR A 20 7.64 -1.57 21.71
N TRP A 21 6.64 -0.71 21.91
CA TRP A 21 6.14 0.18 20.83
C TRP A 21 7.21 1.12 20.28
N GLN A 22 8.09 1.67 21.13
CA GLN A 22 9.13 2.60 20.69
C GLN A 22 10.18 1.90 19.83
N ALA A 23 10.61 0.70 20.26
CA ALA A 23 11.58 -0.10 19.52
C ALA A 23 11.01 -0.54 18.16
N SER A 24 9.76 -1.02 18.14
CA SER A 24 9.07 -1.37 16.90
C SER A 24 8.94 -0.15 15.98
N ARG A 25 8.50 1.00 16.51
CA ARG A 25 8.39 2.25 15.74
C ARG A 25 9.72 2.60 15.07
N THR A 26 10.80 2.59 15.84
CA THR A 26 12.14 2.89 15.32
C THR A 26 12.53 1.93 14.19
N ARG A 27 12.27 0.61 14.33
CA ARG A 27 12.53 -0.38 13.26
C ARG A 27 11.75 -0.05 11.98
N PHE A 28 10.47 0.30 12.09
CA PHE A 28 9.67 0.73 10.94
C PHE A 28 10.20 2.00 10.29
N LEU A 29 10.50 3.04 11.08
CA LEU A 29 11.04 4.30 10.54
C LEU A 29 12.38 4.08 9.81
N HIS A 30 13.25 3.21 10.32
CA HIS A 30 14.48 2.84 9.64
C HIS A 30 14.24 2.09 8.33
N ALA A 31 13.33 1.10 8.35
CA ALA A 31 12.95 0.37 7.14
C ALA A 31 12.35 1.31 6.08
N TRP A 32 11.49 2.25 6.51
CA TRP A 32 10.87 3.23 5.62
C TRP A 32 11.83 4.23 5.01
N LEU A 33 12.87 4.61 5.75
CA LEU A 33 13.95 5.46 5.22
C LEU A 33 14.86 4.69 4.27
N ALA A 34 15.01 3.37 4.44
CA ALA A 34 15.82 2.48 3.60
C ALA A 34 17.26 2.99 3.38
N GLY A 35 17.84 3.65 4.38
CA GLY A 35 19.18 4.25 4.28
C GLY A 35 19.28 5.47 3.36
N SER A 36 18.15 6.01 2.88
CA SER A 36 18.11 7.19 2.02
C SER A 36 18.53 8.46 2.76
N ASP A 37 19.15 9.38 2.01
CA ASP A 37 19.49 10.73 2.47
C ASP A 37 18.48 11.79 2.00
N ASN A 38 17.32 11.39 1.48
CA ASN A 38 16.28 12.33 1.06
C ASN A 38 15.87 13.24 2.23
N ALA A 39 16.13 14.54 2.09
CA ALA A 39 15.94 15.53 3.15
C ALA A 39 14.46 15.68 3.56
N ALA A 40 13.52 15.61 2.61
CA ALA A 40 12.09 15.72 2.90
C ALA A 40 11.60 14.53 3.73
N VAL A 41 12.00 13.32 3.35
CA VAL A 41 11.64 12.09 4.09
C VAL A 41 12.30 12.06 5.48
N LYS A 42 13.59 12.46 5.58
CA LYS A 42 14.27 12.57 6.89
C LYS A 42 13.56 13.54 7.83
N ARG A 43 13.18 14.72 7.33
CA ARG A 43 12.42 15.71 8.10
C ARG A 43 11.08 15.12 8.55
N HIS A 44 10.35 14.48 7.64
CA HIS A 44 9.05 13.88 7.95
C HIS A 44 9.16 12.83 9.07
N ILE A 45 10.10 11.88 8.94
CA ILE A 45 10.31 10.81 9.93
C ILE A 45 10.74 11.38 11.29
N ARG A 46 11.68 12.34 11.30
CA ARG A 46 12.25 12.89 12.53
C ARG A 46 11.31 13.85 13.25
N ASP A 47 10.71 14.78 12.50
CA ASP A 47 10.08 15.97 13.06
C ASP A 47 8.55 15.89 13.01
N GLU A 48 7.97 15.21 12.00
CA GLU A 48 6.52 15.24 11.75
C GLU A 48 5.83 13.95 12.25
N MET A 49 6.49 12.79 12.17
CA MET A 49 5.97 11.52 12.68
C MET A 49 6.41 11.21 14.12
N GLY A 50 7.53 11.78 14.57
CA GLY A 50 8.13 11.50 15.88
C GLY A 50 7.27 11.92 17.08
N GLY A 51 6.40 12.92 16.89
CA GLY A 51 5.57 13.52 17.94
C GLY A 51 4.37 12.68 18.39
N PHE A 52 4.01 11.62 17.66
CA PHE A 52 2.92 10.74 18.05
C PHE A 52 3.35 9.76 19.15
N GLY A 53 2.64 9.81 20.29
CA GLY A 53 2.85 8.94 21.45
C GLY A 53 2.19 7.56 21.31
N PHE A 54 2.28 6.78 22.39
CA PHE A 54 1.81 5.38 22.44
C PHE A 54 0.39 5.18 21.92
N ASP A 55 -0.57 6.04 22.32
CA ASP A 55 -1.98 5.89 21.95
C ASP A 55 -2.19 5.79 20.43
N VAL A 56 -1.50 6.63 19.66
CA VAL A 56 -1.60 6.64 18.19
C VAL A 56 -0.97 5.40 17.59
N TRP A 57 0.23 5.02 18.03
CA TRP A 57 0.93 3.84 17.51
C TRP A 57 0.21 2.54 17.86
N ALA A 58 -0.24 2.39 19.11
CA ALA A 58 -1.02 1.23 19.54
C ALA A 58 -2.34 1.12 18.78
N ARG A 59 -3.00 2.25 18.50
CA ARG A 59 -4.22 2.28 17.66
C ARG A 59 -3.90 1.85 16.22
N ALA A 60 -2.84 2.37 15.62
CA ALA A 60 -2.40 1.96 14.29
C ALA A 60 -2.14 0.44 14.24
N GLY A 61 -1.42 -0.09 15.24
CA GLY A 61 -1.17 -1.52 15.40
C GLY A 61 -2.45 -2.36 15.37
N ARG A 62 -3.41 -2.03 16.25
CA ARG A 62 -4.70 -2.73 16.35
C ARG A 62 -5.50 -2.69 15.04
N VAL A 63 -5.60 -1.52 14.42
CA VAL A 63 -6.43 -1.31 13.22
C VAL A 63 -5.82 -2.01 12.01
N ILE A 64 -4.50 -1.93 11.83
CA ILE A 64 -3.80 -2.61 10.73
C ILE A 64 -3.94 -4.13 10.89
N GLU A 65 -3.66 -4.67 12.07
CA GLU A 65 -3.78 -6.12 12.31
C GLU A 65 -5.22 -6.61 12.09
N THR A 66 -6.22 -5.84 12.53
CA THR A 66 -7.63 -6.17 12.33
C THR A 66 -7.99 -6.20 10.84
N ALA A 67 -7.46 -5.26 10.04
CA ALA A 67 -7.72 -5.23 8.60
C ALA A 67 -7.13 -6.46 7.89
N TYR A 68 -5.89 -6.84 8.20
CA TYR A 68 -5.29 -8.06 7.64
C TYR A 68 -6.05 -9.32 8.07
N ARG A 69 -6.48 -9.40 9.33
CA ARG A 69 -7.29 -10.54 9.82
C ARG A 69 -8.65 -10.64 9.11
N ALA A 70 -9.31 -9.52 8.87
CA ALA A 70 -10.65 -9.49 8.27
C ALA A 70 -10.63 -9.75 6.75
N TRP A 71 -9.58 -9.30 6.07
CA TRP A 71 -9.56 -9.24 4.61
C TRP A 71 -8.47 -10.11 3.96
N GLY A 72 -7.51 -10.61 4.73
CA GLY A 72 -6.34 -11.33 4.23
C GLY A 72 -5.29 -10.38 3.66
N SER A 73 -5.67 -9.57 2.68
CA SER A 73 -4.79 -8.61 2.01
C SER A 73 -5.55 -7.39 1.45
N PRO A 74 -4.85 -6.28 1.13
CA PRO A 74 -5.47 -5.15 0.41
C PRO A 74 -6.05 -5.56 -0.95
N MET A 75 -5.39 -6.47 -1.67
CA MET A 75 -5.87 -7.00 -2.95
C MET A 75 -7.19 -7.76 -2.77
N GLU A 76 -7.28 -8.67 -1.79
CA GLU A 76 -8.53 -9.37 -1.48
C GLU A 76 -9.63 -8.41 -1.01
N ARG A 77 -9.28 -7.37 -0.25
CA ARG A 77 -10.24 -6.33 0.11
C ARG A 77 -10.82 -5.64 -1.14
N MET A 78 -9.99 -5.33 -2.13
CA MET A 78 -10.44 -4.69 -3.38
C MET A 78 -11.40 -5.59 -4.17
N LEU A 79 -11.16 -6.90 -4.21
CA LEU A 79 -12.06 -7.87 -4.87
C LEU A 79 -13.46 -7.94 -4.27
N ARG A 80 -13.62 -7.52 -3.01
CA ARG A 80 -14.92 -7.49 -2.30
C ARG A 80 -15.66 -6.16 -2.43
N LEU A 81 -15.17 -5.23 -3.25
CA LEU A 81 -15.96 -4.04 -3.60
C LEU A 81 -17.21 -4.47 -4.38
N ALA A 82 -18.37 -3.96 -4.00
CA ALA A 82 -19.63 -4.29 -4.66
C ALA A 82 -19.60 -3.94 -6.16
N GLU A 83 -18.92 -2.85 -6.50
CA GLU A 83 -18.69 -2.39 -7.85
C GLU A 83 -17.19 -2.09 -8.03
N PRO A 84 -16.52 -2.76 -8.99
CA PRO A 84 -15.16 -2.42 -9.35
C PRO A 84 -15.05 -0.97 -9.80
N ARG A 85 -13.97 -0.31 -9.41
CA ARG A 85 -13.67 1.09 -9.76
C ARG A 85 -12.21 1.20 -10.17
N PRO A 86 -11.83 2.20 -10.98
CA PRO A 86 -10.43 2.47 -11.26
C PRO A 86 -9.64 2.63 -9.95
N VAL A 87 -8.62 1.80 -9.77
CA VAL A 87 -7.66 1.89 -8.67
C VAL A 87 -6.26 1.89 -9.27
N ARG A 88 -5.40 2.79 -8.78
CA ARG A 88 -3.97 2.80 -9.09
C ARG A 88 -3.14 2.71 -7.83
N HIS A 89 -2.28 1.69 -7.72
CA HIS A 89 -1.28 1.63 -6.66
C HIS A 89 0.05 2.21 -7.16
N VAL A 90 0.50 3.30 -6.55
CA VAL A 90 1.79 3.95 -6.85
C VAL A 90 2.74 3.71 -5.70
N PHE A 91 3.89 3.07 -5.95
CA PHE A 91 4.84 2.67 -4.91
C PHE A 91 6.28 2.75 -5.40
N ASN A 92 7.22 2.90 -4.47
CA ASN A 92 8.65 2.75 -4.74
C ASN A 92 9.05 1.27 -4.62
N GLY A 93 9.96 0.80 -5.47
CA GLY A 93 10.47 -0.57 -5.37
C GLY A 93 11.46 -0.94 -6.47
N ALA A 94 12.17 -2.04 -6.24
CA ALA A 94 13.10 -2.59 -7.22
C ALA A 94 12.35 -3.24 -8.40
N ALA A 95 12.88 -3.05 -9.61
CA ALA A 95 12.37 -3.71 -10.81
C ALA A 95 12.52 -5.24 -10.70
N GLY A 96 11.49 -5.97 -11.13
CA GLY A 96 11.46 -7.43 -11.09
C GLY A 96 11.30 -8.02 -9.68
N SER A 97 11.00 -7.19 -8.67
CA SER A 97 10.69 -7.66 -7.32
C SER A 97 9.44 -8.55 -7.31
N GLU A 98 9.35 -9.45 -6.32
CA GLU A 98 8.15 -10.28 -6.13
C GLU A 98 6.88 -9.43 -5.98
N ASP A 99 7.01 -8.26 -5.33
CA ASP A 99 5.95 -7.27 -5.21
C ASP A 99 5.50 -6.74 -6.59
N GLU A 100 6.42 -6.35 -7.47
CA GLU A 100 6.06 -5.89 -8.82
C GLU A 100 5.38 -7.00 -9.63
N LEU A 101 5.90 -8.23 -9.56
CA LEU A 101 5.31 -9.38 -10.25
C LEU A 101 3.91 -9.72 -9.72
N LEU A 102 3.65 -9.52 -8.43
CA LEU A 102 2.32 -9.66 -7.86
C LEU A 102 1.35 -8.62 -8.43
N HIS A 103 1.80 -7.37 -8.57
CA HIS A 103 0.98 -6.30 -9.14
C HIS A 103 0.68 -6.54 -10.62
N GLU A 104 1.66 -7.01 -11.39
CA GLU A 104 1.48 -7.36 -12.79
C GLU A 104 0.41 -8.45 -12.95
N ARG A 105 0.49 -9.54 -12.18
CA ARG A 105 -0.55 -10.60 -12.21
C ARG A 105 -1.93 -10.07 -11.84
N PHE A 106 -2.02 -9.26 -10.79
CA PHE A 106 -3.31 -8.70 -10.36
C PHE A 106 -3.90 -7.74 -11.40
N HIS A 107 -3.06 -6.94 -12.08
CA HIS A 107 -3.48 -6.09 -13.20
C HIS A 107 -4.01 -6.90 -14.39
N GLN A 108 -3.33 -7.98 -14.76
CA GLN A 108 -3.75 -8.86 -15.87
C GLN A 108 -5.12 -9.51 -15.63
N GLU A 109 -5.42 -9.88 -14.39
CA GLU A 109 -6.70 -10.49 -13.99
C GLU A 109 -7.82 -9.45 -13.79
N HIS A 110 -7.46 -8.20 -13.49
CA HIS A 110 -8.39 -7.16 -13.09
C HIS A 110 -8.11 -5.82 -13.80
N PRO A 111 -8.69 -5.58 -15.00
CA PRO A 111 -8.40 -4.39 -15.81
C PRO A 111 -8.73 -3.04 -15.14
N TRP A 112 -9.55 -3.04 -14.08
CA TRP A 112 -9.86 -1.86 -13.27
C TRP A 112 -8.74 -1.50 -12.27
N PHE A 113 -7.79 -2.41 -12.03
CA PHE A 113 -6.60 -2.15 -11.24
C PHE A 113 -5.42 -1.83 -12.16
N THR A 114 -4.69 -0.77 -11.83
CA THR A 114 -3.40 -0.43 -12.45
C THR A 114 -2.36 -0.19 -11.37
N TYR A 115 -1.09 -0.17 -11.74
CA TYR A 115 -0.03 0.16 -10.80
C TYR A 115 1.08 0.95 -11.48
N ARG A 116 1.86 1.67 -10.67
CA ARG A 116 3.10 2.31 -11.08
C ARG A 116 4.16 2.08 -10.03
N ARG A 117 5.21 1.35 -10.41
CA ARG A 117 6.46 1.32 -9.66
C ARG A 117 7.30 2.55 -10.03
N LEU A 118 7.77 3.26 -9.03
CA LEU A 118 8.68 4.40 -9.14
C LEU A 118 10.08 3.99 -8.66
N ASP A 119 11.10 4.70 -9.14
CA ASP A 119 12.52 4.43 -8.84
C ASP A 119 13.01 5.20 -7.60
N GLY A 120 12.16 5.33 -6.59
CA GLY A 120 12.52 5.91 -5.29
C GLY A 120 13.07 4.85 -4.33
N LYS A 121 13.78 5.30 -3.30
CA LYS A 121 14.40 4.43 -2.29
C LYS A 121 13.54 4.24 -1.05
N THR A 122 12.76 5.25 -0.69
CA THR A 122 12.01 5.28 0.57
C THR A 122 10.62 4.70 0.42
N HIS A 123 9.93 4.43 1.54
CA HIS A 123 8.50 4.08 1.51
C HIS A 123 7.57 5.29 1.31
N PHE A 124 8.10 6.49 1.04
CA PHE A 124 7.33 7.73 0.93
C PHE A 124 7.45 8.37 -0.48
N PRO A 125 6.89 7.75 -1.53
CA PRO A 125 6.99 8.27 -2.90
C PRO A 125 6.41 9.69 -3.04
N ALA A 126 5.39 10.04 -2.25
CA ALA A 126 4.79 11.38 -2.28
C ALA A 126 5.72 12.48 -1.74
N LEU A 127 6.72 12.13 -0.93
CA LEU A 127 7.73 13.07 -0.43
C LEU A 127 9.02 13.02 -1.25
N GLU A 128 9.40 11.83 -1.69
CA GLU A 128 10.64 11.61 -2.44
C GLU A 128 10.51 12.01 -3.92
N LEU A 129 9.37 11.68 -4.55
CA LEU A 129 9.09 11.86 -5.98
C LEU A 129 7.73 12.53 -6.20
N PRO A 130 7.45 13.70 -5.59
CA PRO A 130 6.12 14.31 -5.59
C PRO A 130 5.56 14.58 -7.00
N GLU A 131 6.39 15.03 -7.93
CA GLU A 131 5.97 15.32 -9.31
C GLU A 131 5.53 14.06 -10.07
N GLN A 132 6.23 12.95 -9.88
CA GLN A 132 5.87 11.67 -10.51
C GLN A 132 4.55 11.14 -9.94
N VAL A 133 4.38 11.21 -8.61
CA VAL A 133 3.12 10.84 -7.96
C VAL A 133 1.96 11.71 -8.44
N ALA A 134 2.17 13.03 -8.55
CA ALA A 134 1.15 13.95 -9.06
C ALA A 134 0.79 13.65 -10.52
N GLY A 135 1.77 13.30 -11.37
CA GLY A 135 1.54 12.87 -12.74
C GLY A 135 0.64 11.62 -12.83
N GLU A 136 0.90 10.62 -11.99
CA GLU A 136 0.09 9.40 -11.93
C GLU A 136 -1.34 9.65 -11.45
N LEU A 137 -1.52 10.59 -10.51
CA LEU A 137 -2.83 11.04 -10.05
C LEU A 137 -3.61 11.74 -11.17
N HIS A 138 -3.00 12.71 -11.85
CA HIS A 138 -3.63 13.39 -12.97
C HIS A 138 -3.99 12.41 -14.10
N GLY A 139 -3.11 11.46 -14.39
CA GLY A 139 -3.38 10.40 -15.37
C GLY A 139 -4.56 9.51 -14.99
N LEU A 140 -4.74 9.20 -13.70
CA LEU A 140 -5.90 8.43 -13.23
C LEU A 140 -7.20 9.23 -13.38
N LEU A 141 -7.20 10.53 -13.06
CA LEU A 141 -8.38 11.40 -13.17
C LEU A 141 -8.78 11.69 -14.63
N ALA A 142 -7.81 11.75 -15.54
CA ALA A 142 -8.06 11.96 -16.96
C ALA A 142 -8.51 10.68 -17.70
N ALA A 143 -8.35 9.51 -17.09
CA ALA A 143 -8.72 8.25 -17.71
C ALA A 143 -10.26 8.15 -17.82
N PRO A 144 -10.80 7.72 -18.97
CA PRO A 144 -12.23 7.48 -19.10
C PRO A 144 -12.66 6.36 -18.14
N GLU A 145 -13.84 6.51 -17.53
CA GLU A 145 -14.39 5.45 -16.68
C GLU A 145 -14.54 4.14 -17.49
N PRO A 146 -14.20 2.98 -16.89
CA PRO A 146 -14.39 1.71 -17.55
C PRO A 146 -15.89 1.50 -17.82
N ARG A 147 -16.27 1.50 -19.10
CA ARG A 147 -17.66 1.27 -19.52
C ARG A 147 -18.12 -0.13 -19.09
N PRO A 148 -19.36 -0.29 -18.59
CA PRO A 148 -19.89 -1.56 -18.07
C PRO A 148 -20.18 -2.64 -19.14
N GLU A 149 -19.61 -2.56 -20.35
CA GLU A 149 -20.07 -3.34 -21.50
C GLU A 149 -19.54 -4.79 -21.59
N ASN A 150 -18.70 -5.27 -20.67
CA ASN A 150 -18.12 -6.62 -20.77
C ASN A 150 -18.44 -7.60 -19.61
N GLN A 151 -19.38 -7.27 -18.73
CA GLN A 151 -19.82 -8.21 -17.67
C GLN A 151 -20.93 -9.17 -18.11
N MET A 152 -21.42 -9.10 -19.35
CA MET A 152 -22.60 -9.85 -19.80
C MET A 152 -22.31 -11.23 -20.44
N ARG A 153 -21.10 -11.79 -20.31
CA ARG A 153 -20.78 -13.14 -20.83
C ARG A 153 -20.83 -14.28 -19.80
N ALA A 154 -21.11 -14.00 -18.52
CA ALA A 154 -21.15 -15.04 -17.48
C ALA A 154 -22.56 -15.48 -17.03
N ARG A 155 -23.64 -15.06 -17.71
CA ARG A 155 -25.03 -15.37 -17.27
C ARG A 155 -25.94 -16.08 -18.26
N THR A 156 -25.48 -16.46 -19.45
CA THR A 156 -26.28 -17.28 -20.38
C THR A 156 -25.63 -18.64 -20.58
N GLY A 157 -25.80 -19.49 -19.58
CA GLY A 157 -25.37 -20.89 -19.60
C GLY A 157 -26.27 -21.72 -18.71
N ARG A 158 -27.55 -21.85 -19.09
CA ARG A 158 -28.44 -22.94 -18.68
C ARG A 158 -29.39 -23.21 -19.86
N CYS A 159 -29.15 -24.36 -20.50
CA CYS A 159 -30.14 -25.07 -21.30
C CYS A 159 -31.28 -25.58 -20.42
#